data_AF-A0A158Q2K9-F1
#
_entry.id   AF-A0A158Q2K9-F1
#
_cell.length_a   1.000
_cell.length_b   1.000
_cell.length_c   1.000
_cell.angle_alpha   90.00
_cell.angle_beta   90.00
_cell.angle_gamma   90.00
#
_symmetry.space_group_name_H-M   'P 1'
#
loop_
_entity.id
_entity.type
_entity.pdbx_description
1 polymer ?
#
loop_
_entity_poly.entity_id
_entity_poly.type
_entity_poly.pdbx_seq_one_letter_code
_entity_poly.pdbx_strand_id
1 'polypeptide(L)'
;MYIIERSNLNLQNWESFAKQYNLSLDKAYEFAGGYNYLRKTNEEIANLRKFSLQTNFVPNMCNGLEHRSAFQVIIRMRKMFDPGRKKLFKTSRLKWSEEEDKKLAGLVARGMNYVQASHAIGRPADSVKHRLNVLKAKGAVAETANCFTEPWSESARLCLFKFIRRSMCSVLDNIPKGSKLTLPVDLALSKDFEELSNLLNWYAISVELYRSSEDCKKQWLKEAEKLRKAVFDCNGDRIAAIKMCMPEIISLKVSQWIKIIDIMLEQNPSTVYEIDKKVLQVRFLELTTIIYRLKEEDLTGFNSHGRSESLYCRQVISVFIGDYYRNAEIILIEPHKKKKKKLLEIMRVYVKFTHEYKSIRDDSIFASFLQYL
;
A
#
# COMPACT_ATOMS: atom_id res chain seq x y z
N MET A 1 -19.65 26.63 15.05
CA MET A 1 -20.88 26.70 14.21
C MET A 1 -20.68 26.11 12.81
N TYR A 2 -19.58 26.43 12.12
CA TYR A 2 -19.29 26.01 10.72
C TYR A 2 -19.20 24.50 10.37
N ILE A 3 -19.06 23.57 11.32
CA ILE A 3 -18.90 22.13 11.03
C ILE A 3 -20.26 21.39 10.98
N ILE A 4 -21.28 21.93 11.65
CA ILE A 4 -22.61 21.31 11.72
C ILE A 4 -23.42 21.63 10.46
N GLU A 5 -23.42 22.88 10.00
CA GLU A 5 -24.09 23.28 8.73
C GLU A 5 -23.51 22.55 7.50
N ARG A 6 -22.19 22.33 7.45
CA ARG A 6 -21.53 21.67 6.31
C ARG A 6 -21.85 20.19 6.17
N SER A 7 -22.27 19.54 7.26
CA SER A 7 -22.69 18.13 7.21
C SER A 7 -24.09 17.99 6.61
N ASN A 8 -24.91 19.05 6.70
CA ASN A 8 -26.25 19.07 6.12
C ASN A 8 -26.23 19.14 4.60
N LEU A 9 -25.30 19.85 3.97
CA LEU A 9 -25.36 20.02 2.51
C LEU A 9 -25.14 18.69 1.75
N ASN A 10 -24.20 17.84 2.21
CA ASN A 10 -24.02 16.50 1.66
C ASN A 10 -25.28 15.64 1.82
N LEU A 11 -25.98 15.78 2.95
CA LEU A 11 -27.22 15.06 3.23
C LEU A 11 -28.36 15.57 2.35
N GLN A 12 -28.51 16.89 2.23
CA GLN A 12 -29.51 17.56 1.39
C GLN A 12 -29.31 17.25 -0.11
N ASN A 13 -28.06 17.24 -0.58
CA ASN A 13 -27.73 16.86 -1.95
C ASN A 13 -28.13 15.40 -2.20
N TRP A 14 -27.83 14.49 -1.26
CA TRP A 14 -28.27 13.11 -1.36
C TRP A 14 -29.79 12.96 -1.32
N GLU A 15 -30.49 13.64 -0.40
CA GLU A 15 -31.94 13.61 -0.30
C GLU A 15 -32.62 14.11 -1.57
N SER A 16 -32.12 15.22 -2.14
CA SER A 16 -32.62 15.77 -3.41
C SER A 16 -32.40 14.79 -4.55
N PHE A 17 -31.20 14.22 -4.67
CA PHE A 17 -30.88 13.23 -5.68
C PHE A 17 -31.72 11.95 -5.53
N ALA A 18 -31.85 11.44 -4.31
CA ALA A 18 -32.64 10.25 -4.03
C ALA A 18 -34.12 10.48 -4.37
N LYS A 19 -34.67 11.66 -4.05
CA LYS A 19 -36.03 12.03 -4.43
C LYS A 19 -36.19 12.13 -5.95
N GLN A 20 -35.25 12.78 -6.64
CA GLN A 20 -35.28 12.95 -8.10
C GLN A 20 -35.29 11.61 -8.84
N TYR A 21 -34.55 10.62 -8.35
CA TYR A 21 -34.40 9.32 -9.00
C TYR A 21 -35.16 8.17 -8.32
N ASN A 22 -36.09 8.50 -7.41
CA ASN A 22 -36.90 7.54 -6.66
C ASN A 22 -36.07 6.42 -5.99
N LEU A 23 -34.97 6.80 -5.33
CA LEU A 23 -34.06 5.90 -4.62
C LEU A 23 -34.34 5.93 -3.12
N SER A 24 -34.14 4.80 -2.44
CA SER A 24 -34.10 4.77 -0.97
C SER A 24 -32.90 5.55 -0.44
N LEU A 25 -33.11 6.32 0.63
CA LEU A 25 -32.05 7.08 1.31
C LEU A 25 -30.92 6.17 1.82
N ASP A 26 -31.21 4.91 2.09
CA ASP A 26 -30.26 3.93 2.62
C ASP A 26 -29.20 3.51 1.57
N LYS A 27 -29.45 3.80 0.29
CA LYS A 27 -28.52 3.50 -0.81
C LYS A 27 -27.34 4.46 -0.91
N ALA A 28 -27.30 5.52 -0.11
CA ALA A 28 -26.19 6.49 -0.16
C ALA A 28 -24.81 5.83 0.01
N TYR A 29 -24.69 4.88 0.93
CA TYR A 29 -23.44 4.16 1.18
C TYR A 29 -23.00 3.35 -0.04
N GLU A 30 -23.97 2.75 -0.73
CA GLU A 30 -23.75 1.96 -1.94
C GLU A 30 -23.20 2.84 -3.07
N PHE A 31 -23.83 3.99 -3.31
CA PHE A 31 -23.41 4.98 -4.29
C PHE A 31 -22.04 5.60 -3.96
N ALA A 32 -21.73 5.76 -2.67
CA ALA A 32 -20.41 6.19 -2.21
C ALA A 32 -19.34 5.08 -2.26
N GLY A 33 -19.68 3.90 -2.81
CA GLY A 33 -18.76 2.77 -3.04
C GLY A 33 -18.52 1.88 -1.82
N GLY A 34 -19.39 1.92 -0.82
CA GLY A 34 -19.24 1.22 0.45
C GLY A 34 -19.41 -0.30 0.40
N TYR A 35 -20.18 -0.85 -0.56
CA TYR A 35 -20.46 -2.30 -0.65
C TYR A 35 -19.64 -3.05 -1.71
N ASN A 36 -18.75 -2.36 -2.43
CA ASN A 36 -18.17 -2.81 -3.71
C ASN A 36 -17.41 -4.15 -3.67
N TYR A 37 -17.14 -4.72 -2.49
CA TYR A 37 -16.35 -5.96 -2.37
C TYR A 37 -17.08 -7.11 -1.68
N LEU A 38 -18.24 -6.85 -1.07
CA LEU A 38 -18.85 -7.78 -0.10
C LEU A 38 -20.25 -8.24 -0.47
N ARG A 39 -20.98 -7.48 -1.28
CA ARG A 39 -22.40 -7.74 -1.54
C ARG A 39 -22.81 -7.64 -2.99
N LYS A 40 -21.88 -7.26 -3.87
CA LYS A 40 -22.21 -6.98 -5.26
C LYS A 40 -21.45 -7.85 -6.23
N THR A 41 -22.16 -8.36 -7.22
CA THR A 41 -21.56 -8.95 -8.42
C THR A 41 -20.88 -7.87 -9.25
N ASN A 42 -19.96 -8.26 -10.13
CA ASN A 42 -19.33 -7.31 -11.07
C ASN A 42 -20.37 -6.59 -11.94
N GLU A 43 -21.47 -7.28 -12.26
CA GLU A 43 -22.57 -6.74 -13.06
C GLU A 43 -23.34 -5.65 -12.29
N GLU A 44 -23.62 -5.86 -11.00
CA GLU A 44 -24.23 -4.84 -10.14
C GLU A 44 -23.32 -3.61 -9.95
N ILE A 45 -22.00 -3.80 -9.90
CA ILE A 45 -21.03 -2.70 -9.87
C ILE A 45 -21.04 -1.94 -11.19
N ALA A 46 -21.07 -2.65 -12.32
CA ALA A 46 -21.13 -2.04 -13.65
C ALA A 46 -22.42 -1.24 -13.85
N ASN A 47 -23.56 -1.79 -13.44
CA ASN A 47 -24.86 -1.12 -13.50
C ASN A 47 -24.89 0.14 -12.62
N LEU A 48 -24.33 0.07 -11.40
CA LEU A 48 -24.24 1.24 -10.53
C LEU A 48 -23.38 2.35 -11.16
N ARG A 49 -22.24 1.99 -11.76
CA ARG A 49 -21.37 2.96 -12.45
C ARG A 49 -22.06 3.61 -13.64
N LYS A 50 -22.74 2.80 -14.46
CA LYS A 50 -23.49 3.28 -15.63
C LYS A 50 -24.56 4.28 -15.19
N PHE A 51 -25.32 3.93 -14.16
CA PHE A 51 -26.33 4.81 -13.59
C PHE A 51 -25.71 6.11 -13.04
N SER A 52 -24.67 6.03 -12.21
CA SER A 52 -24.00 7.22 -11.66
C SER A 52 -23.47 8.18 -12.72
N LEU A 53 -23.02 7.67 -13.87
CA LEU A 53 -22.62 8.48 -15.02
C LEU A 53 -23.83 9.13 -15.70
N GLN A 54 -24.88 8.36 -15.97
CA GLN A 54 -26.09 8.87 -16.63
C GLN A 54 -26.81 9.95 -15.81
N THR A 55 -26.74 9.87 -14.49
CA THR A 55 -27.41 10.80 -13.57
C THR A 55 -26.51 11.92 -13.07
N ASN A 56 -25.28 12.06 -13.57
CA ASN A 56 -24.30 13.02 -13.05
C ASN A 56 -24.20 12.98 -11.51
N PHE A 57 -24.11 11.78 -10.93
CA PHE A 57 -24.18 11.59 -9.49
C PHE A 57 -23.15 12.45 -8.74
N VAL A 58 -21.88 12.38 -9.15
CA VAL A 58 -20.79 13.12 -8.46
C VAL A 58 -21.00 14.64 -8.55
N PRO A 59 -21.25 15.25 -9.73
CA PRO A 59 -21.63 16.66 -9.81
C PRO A 59 -22.78 17.04 -8.88
N ASN A 60 -23.86 16.26 -8.86
CA ASN A 60 -25.01 16.52 -7.98
C ASN A 60 -24.65 16.49 -6.49
N MET A 61 -23.77 15.56 -6.08
CA MET A 61 -23.31 15.51 -4.69
C MET A 61 -22.39 16.67 -4.33
N CYS A 62 -21.67 17.24 -5.30
CA CYS A 62 -20.75 18.35 -5.10
C CYS A 62 -21.41 19.73 -5.21
N ASN A 63 -22.71 19.81 -5.51
CA ASN A 63 -23.41 21.08 -5.66
C ASN A 63 -23.35 21.92 -4.36
N GLY A 64 -22.91 23.18 -4.44
CA GLY A 64 -22.67 24.05 -3.28
C GLY A 64 -21.44 23.68 -2.44
N LEU A 65 -20.59 22.76 -2.92
CA LEU A 65 -19.34 22.32 -2.29
C LEU A 65 -18.13 22.55 -3.20
N GLU A 66 -18.11 23.65 -3.95
CA GLU A 66 -17.11 23.96 -4.99
C GLU A 66 -15.67 24.03 -4.45
N HIS A 67 -15.52 24.28 -3.15
CA HIS A 67 -14.24 24.34 -2.44
C HIS A 67 -13.72 22.95 -2.00
N ARG A 68 -14.38 21.85 -2.40
CA ARG A 68 -14.03 20.47 -2.04
C ARG A 68 -13.83 19.65 -3.30
N SER A 69 -12.84 18.77 -3.29
CA SER A 69 -12.73 17.76 -4.36
C SER A 69 -13.86 16.74 -4.25
N ALA A 70 -14.28 16.21 -5.39
CA ALA A 70 -15.29 15.15 -5.46
C ALA A 70 -14.92 13.95 -4.56
N PHE A 71 -13.63 13.62 -4.48
CA PHE A 71 -13.14 12.56 -3.60
C PHE A 71 -13.46 12.84 -2.12
N GLN A 72 -13.25 14.06 -1.64
CA GLN A 72 -13.57 14.43 -0.26
C GLN A 72 -15.07 14.32 0.01
N VAL A 73 -15.91 14.76 -0.93
CA VAL A 73 -17.38 14.68 -0.85
C VAL A 73 -17.84 13.21 -0.75
N ILE A 74 -17.34 12.34 -1.62
CA ILE A 74 -17.70 10.91 -1.64
C ILE A 74 -17.17 10.17 -0.41
N ILE A 75 -15.94 10.42 0.01
CA ILE A 75 -15.40 9.87 1.28
C ILE A 75 -16.28 10.27 2.46
N ARG A 76 -16.74 11.53 2.49
CA ARG A 76 -17.63 12.06 3.53
C ARG A 76 -18.98 11.37 3.50
N MET A 77 -19.61 11.20 2.32
CA MET A 77 -20.84 10.40 2.18
C MET A 77 -20.64 8.98 2.69
N ARG A 78 -19.58 8.30 2.24
CA ARG A 78 -19.28 6.92 2.66
C ARG A 78 -19.17 6.81 4.17
N LYS A 79 -18.50 7.78 4.83
CA LYS A 79 -18.47 7.84 6.29
C LYS A 79 -19.86 8.13 6.86
N MET A 80 -20.60 9.10 6.33
CA MET A 80 -21.87 9.57 6.91
C MET A 80 -22.96 8.49 6.89
N PHE A 81 -23.07 7.77 5.78
CA PHE A 81 -24.11 6.79 5.52
C PHE A 81 -23.68 5.34 5.78
N ASP A 82 -22.49 5.10 6.32
CA ASP A 82 -22.06 3.76 6.71
C ASP A 82 -23.13 3.14 7.64
N PRO A 83 -23.77 2.02 7.25
CA PRO A 83 -24.80 1.37 8.06
C PRO A 83 -24.26 0.94 9.42
N GLY A 84 -22.95 0.68 9.47
CA GLY A 84 -22.23 0.49 10.71
C GLY A 84 -22.39 1.72 11.59
N ARG A 85 -22.19 2.95 11.08
CA ARG A 85 -21.91 4.15 11.89
C ARG A 85 -22.89 4.40 13.03
N LYS A 86 -24.19 4.14 12.85
CA LYS A 86 -25.20 4.24 13.93
C LYS A 86 -24.96 3.21 15.04
N LYS A 87 -24.64 1.96 14.71
CA LYS A 87 -24.16 0.96 15.68
C LYS A 87 -22.78 1.31 16.22
N LEU A 88 -21.89 1.82 15.37
CA LEU A 88 -20.49 2.12 15.69
C LEU A 88 -20.32 3.24 16.70
N PHE A 89 -21.18 4.27 16.71
CA PHE A 89 -21.10 5.30 17.76
C PHE A 89 -21.50 4.75 19.13
N LYS A 90 -22.42 3.78 19.16
CA LYS A 90 -22.77 3.06 20.39
C LYS A 90 -21.64 2.10 20.81
N THR A 91 -21.00 1.42 19.87
CA THR A 91 -19.98 0.41 20.17
C THR A 91 -18.55 0.94 20.28
N SER A 92 -18.19 2.09 19.70
CA SER A 92 -16.80 2.59 19.73
C SER A 92 -16.28 2.94 21.12
N ARG A 93 -17.19 3.25 22.06
CA ARG A 93 -16.87 3.50 23.47
C ARG A 93 -16.85 2.23 24.34
N LEU A 94 -17.41 1.12 23.85
CA LEU A 94 -17.41 -0.13 24.60
C LEU A 94 -16.01 -0.74 24.57
N LYS A 95 -15.51 -1.23 25.72
CA LYS A 95 -14.29 -2.05 25.74
C LYS A 95 -14.48 -3.26 24.82
N TRP A 96 -13.39 -3.73 24.22
CA TRP A 96 -13.38 -5.00 23.49
C TRP A 96 -13.54 -6.14 24.48
N SER A 97 -14.48 -7.03 24.22
CA SER A 97 -14.66 -8.27 24.97
C SER A 97 -13.78 -9.40 24.40
N GLU A 98 -13.50 -10.43 25.21
CA GLU A 98 -12.79 -11.62 24.72
C GLU A 98 -13.58 -12.36 23.62
N GLU A 99 -14.90 -12.35 23.66
CA GLU A 99 -15.73 -12.92 22.60
C GLU A 99 -15.58 -12.17 21.27
N GLU A 100 -15.54 -10.84 21.31
CA GLU A 100 -15.27 -10.03 20.12
C GLU A 100 -13.86 -10.28 19.58
N ASP A 101 -12.86 -10.43 20.45
CA ASP A 101 -11.49 -10.76 20.05
C ASP A 101 -11.42 -12.15 19.41
N LYS A 102 -12.06 -13.17 19.99
CA LYS A 102 -12.18 -14.50 19.39
C LYS A 102 -12.88 -14.45 18.04
N LYS A 103 -13.99 -13.70 17.94
CA LYS A 103 -14.72 -13.53 16.69
C LYS A 103 -13.86 -12.83 15.64
N LEU A 104 -13.12 -11.81 16.02
CA LEU A 104 -12.19 -11.10 15.14
C LEU A 104 -11.07 -12.01 14.65
N ALA A 105 -10.43 -12.75 15.56
CA ALA A 105 -9.40 -13.73 15.24
C ALA A 105 -9.93 -14.77 14.24
N GLY A 106 -11.12 -15.33 14.49
CA GLY A 106 -11.76 -16.31 13.61
C GLY A 106 -12.21 -15.75 12.25
N LEU A 107 -12.52 -14.46 12.14
CA LEU A 107 -12.82 -13.80 10.86
C LEU A 107 -11.54 -13.60 10.03
N VAL A 108 -10.45 -13.16 10.67
CA VAL A 108 -9.15 -12.99 10.02
C VAL A 108 -8.57 -14.32 9.59
N ALA A 109 -8.70 -15.37 10.40
CA ALA A 109 -8.27 -16.73 10.05
C ALA A 109 -8.99 -17.26 8.80
N ARG A 110 -10.24 -16.83 8.56
CA ARG A 110 -11.00 -17.10 7.33
C ARG A 110 -10.61 -16.21 6.14
N GLY A 111 -9.58 -15.39 6.27
CA GLY A 111 -9.07 -14.51 5.22
C GLY A 111 -9.82 -13.18 5.08
N MET A 112 -10.73 -12.85 6.00
CA MET A 112 -11.43 -11.57 5.93
C MET A 112 -10.49 -10.40 6.27
N ASN A 113 -10.53 -9.35 5.45
CA ASN A 113 -9.82 -8.11 5.75
C ASN A 113 -10.54 -7.30 6.84
N TYR A 114 -9.85 -6.31 7.43
CA TYR A 114 -10.38 -5.54 8.56
C TYR A 114 -11.67 -4.78 8.24
N VAL A 115 -11.92 -4.40 6.98
CA VAL A 115 -13.17 -3.74 6.57
C VAL A 115 -14.32 -4.74 6.61
N GLN A 116 -14.11 -5.95 6.08
CA GLN A 116 -15.07 -7.05 6.13
C GLN A 116 -15.35 -7.48 7.57
N ALA A 117 -14.31 -7.63 8.38
CA ALA A 117 -14.45 -7.92 9.80
C ALA A 117 -15.22 -6.83 10.55
N SER A 118 -15.06 -5.56 10.15
CA SER A 118 -15.81 -4.44 10.73
C SER A 118 -17.31 -4.57 10.57
N HIS A 119 -17.77 -5.00 9.39
CA HIS A 119 -19.18 -5.26 9.14
C HIS A 119 -19.70 -6.47 9.93
N ALA A 120 -18.89 -7.54 10.05
CA ALA A 120 -19.29 -8.76 10.75
C ALA A 120 -19.35 -8.60 12.29
N ILE A 121 -18.52 -7.74 12.86
CA ILE A 121 -18.48 -7.47 14.31
C ILE A 121 -19.39 -6.29 14.67
N GLY A 122 -19.60 -5.33 13.76
CA GLY A 122 -20.30 -4.08 14.07
C GLY A 122 -19.41 -3.11 14.87
N ARG A 123 -18.11 -3.09 14.56
CA ARG A 123 -17.10 -2.17 15.12
C ARG A 123 -16.48 -1.34 13.99
N PRO A 124 -16.03 -0.08 14.23
CA PRO A 124 -15.54 0.75 13.14
C PRO A 124 -14.32 0.13 12.48
N ALA A 125 -14.17 0.22 11.15
CA ALA A 125 -13.04 -0.36 10.45
C ALA A 125 -11.69 0.07 11.05
N ASP A 126 -11.55 1.33 11.45
CA ASP A 126 -10.34 1.84 12.12
C ASP A 126 -10.13 1.23 13.51
N SER A 127 -11.21 1.01 14.27
CA SER A 127 -11.15 0.36 15.60
C SER A 127 -10.80 -1.12 15.47
N VAL A 128 -11.37 -1.81 14.48
CA VAL A 128 -11.07 -3.21 14.16
C VAL A 128 -9.64 -3.33 13.68
N LYS A 129 -9.18 -2.44 12.81
CA LYS A 129 -7.78 -2.38 12.35
C LYS A 129 -6.85 -2.19 13.55
N HIS A 130 -7.15 -1.24 14.43
CA HIS A 130 -6.36 -1.02 15.64
C HIS A 130 -6.36 -2.24 16.57
N ARG A 131 -7.52 -2.86 16.83
CA ARG A 131 -7.60 -4.06 17.66
C ARG A 131 -6.89 -5.25 17.06
N LEU A 132 -6.98 -5.44 15.74
CA LEU A 132 -6.20 -6.44 15.02
C LEU A 132 -4.72 -6.28 15.31
N ASN A 133 -4.22 -5.04 15.24
CA ASN A 133 -2.82 -4.75 15.48
C ASN A 133 -2.43 -5.11 16.92
N VAL A 134 -3.29 -4.81 17.90
CA VAL A 134 -3.08 -5.20 19.31
C VAL A 134 -3.08 -6.71 19.49
N LEU A 135 -4.04 -7.43 18.91
CA LEU A 135 -4.14 -8.89 19.04
C LEU A 135 -2.97 -9.62 18.36
N LYS A 136 -2.53 -9.12 17.20
CA LYS A 136 -1.36 -9.66 16.50
C LYS A 136 -0.07 -9.39 17.27
N ALA A 137 0.09 -8.20 17.85
CA ALA A 137 1.24 -7.89 18.72
C ALA A 137 1.31 -8.82 19.95
N LYS A 138 0.16 -9.30 20.43
CA LYS A 138 0.06 -10.28 21.53
C LYS A 138 0.18 -11.75 21.08
N GLY A 139 0.35 -12.04 19.79
CA GLY A 139 0.41 -13.41 19.27
C GLY A 139 -0.93 -14.16 19.25
N ALA A 140 -2.06 -13.49 19.52
CA ALA A 140 -3.38 -14.13 19.63
C ALA A 140 -4.06 -14.41 18.27
N VAL A 141 -3.50 -13.93 17.16
CA VAL A 141 -4.00 -14.15 15.81
C VAL A 141 -2.83 -14.54 14.93
N ALA A 142 -2.90 -15.73 14.32
CA ALA A 142 -1.89 -16.19 13.37
C ALA A 142 -1.69 -15.13 12.27
N GLU A 143 -0.44 -14.78 12.00
CA GLU A 143 -0.12 -13.91 10.88
C GLU A 143 -0.60 -14.59 9.60
N THR A 144 -1.32 -13.82 8.78
CA THR A 144 -2.13 -14.31 7.66
C THR A 144 -1.38 -15.28 6.76
N ALA A 145 -2.07 -16.30 6.24
CA ALA A 145 -1.59 -17.38 5.35
C ALA A 145 -0.88 -16.95 4.04
N ASN A 146 -0.65 -15.65 3.82
CA ASN A 146 0.07 -15.09 2.68
C ASN A 146 1.51 -14.66 3.04
N CYS A 147 2.09 -15.18 4.12
CA CYS A 147 3.49 -14.96 4.43
C CYS A 147 4.38 -15.76 3.48
N PHE A 148 5.39 -15.13 2.88
CA PHE A 148 6.43 -15.81 2.14
C PHE A 148 7.21 -16.73 3.07
N THR A 149 7.31 -18.00 2.70
CA THR A 149 8.12 -19.02 3.40
C THR A 149 9.43 -19.30 2.69
N GLU A 150 9.66 -18.67 1.54
CA GLU A 150 10.88 -18.79 0.75
C GLU A 150 12.10 -18.28 1.54
N PRO A 151 13.32 -18.73 1.22
CA PRO A 151 14.55 -18.17 1.79
C PRO A 151 14.61 -16.65 1.62
N TRP A 152 15.29 -15.97 2.55
CA TRP A 152 15.46 -14.52 2.49
C TRP A 152 16.39 -14.12 1.36
N SER A 153 15.82 -13.53 0.29
CA SER A 153 16.61 -12.91 -0.77
C SER A 153 17.40 -11.70 -0.28
N GLU A 154 18.46 -11.33 -1.00
CA GLU A 154 19.24 -10.12 -0.75
C GLU A 154 18.37 -8.86 -0.66
N SER A 155 17.37 -8.76 -1.54
CA SER A 155 16.37 -7.69 -1.56
C SER A 155 15.47 -7.65 -0.33
N ALA A 156 15.02 -8.81 0.15
CA ALA A 156 14.26 -8.91 1.38
C ALA A 156 15.10 -8.48 2.59
N ARG A 157 16.36 -8.93 2.66
CA ARG A 157 17.31 -8.57 3.74
C ARG A 157 17.58 -7.07 3.77
N LEU A 158 17.83 -6.43 2.63
CA LEU A 158 18.01 -4.98 2.57
C LEU A 158 16.76 -4.24 3.06
N CYS A 159 15.57 -4.72 2.68
CA CYS A 159 14.33 -4.06 3.06
C CYS A 159 14.03 -4.20 4.54
N LEU A 160 14.30 -5.36 5.15
CA LEU A 160 14.29 -5.51 6.61
C LEU A 160 15.14 -4.42 7.25
N PHE A 161 16.37 -4.25 6.80
CA PHE A 161 17.28 -3.24 7.32
C PHE A 161 16.74 -1.80 7.20
N LYS A 162 16.15 -1.45 6.05
CA LYS A 162 15.48 -0.15 5.84
C LYS A 162 14.32 0.05 6.80
N PHE A 163 13.54 -1.00 7.08
CA PHE A 163 12.41 -0.92 7.99
C PHE A 163 12.85 -0.88 9.46
N ILE A 164 13.88 -1.62 9.86
CA ILE A 164 14.48 -1.50 11.20
C ILE A 164 14.93 -0.07 11.44
N ARG A 165 15.69 0.51 10.50
CA ARG A 165 16.11 1.91 10.55
C ARG A 165 14.93 2.86 10.74
N ARG A 166 13.84 2.65 9.98
CA ARG A 166 12.63 3.49 10.05
C ARG A 166 11.92 3.34 11.39
N SER A 167 11.78 2.12 11.89
CA SER A 167 11.16 1.81 13.17
C SER A 167 11.96 2.40 14.33
N MET A 168 13.29 2.31 14.30
CA MET A 168 14.15 2.96 15.30
C MET A 168 14.00 4.48 15.30
N CYS A 169 13.89 5.10 14.11
CA CYS A 169 13.61 6.54 14.01
C CYS A 169 12.30 6.95 14.68
N SER A 170 11.35 6.03 14.86
CA SER A 170 10.08 6.31 15.55
C SER A 170 10.11 6.02 17.05
N VAL A 171 11.10 5.27 17.52
CA VAL A 171 11.25 4.90 18.94
C VAL A 171 12.23 5.83 19.65
N LEU A 172 13.29 6.25 18.96
CA LEU A 172 14.33 7.08 19.52
C LEU A 172 14.05 8.55 19.21
N ASP A 173 13.72 9.31 20.25
CA ASP A 173 13.64 10.76 20.16
C ASP A 173 15.04 11.37 19.93
N ASN A 174 15.11 12.44 19.13
CA ASN A 174 16.32 13.25 18.91
C ASN A 174 17.54 12.53 18.27
N ILE A 175 17.33 11.71 17.25
CA ILE A 175 18.45 11.14 16.46
C ILE A 175 19.10 12.23 15.58
N PRO A 176 20.42 12.46 15.69
CA PRO A 176 21.16 13.35 14.78
C PRO A 176 20.93 12.96 13.31
N LYS A 177 20.67 13.92 12.42
CA LYS A 177 20.33 13.63 11.01
C LYS A 177 21.36 12.73 10.30
N GLY A 178 22.64 12.81 10.67
CA GLY A 178 23.73 12.01 10.11
C GLY A 178 23.84 10.57 10.62
N SER A 179 23.30 10.24 11.80
CA SER A 179 23.43 8.90 12.40
C SER A 179 22.32 7.93 11.96
N LYS A 180 21.33 8.42 11.20
CA LYS A 180 20.20 7.58 10.76
C LYS A 180 20.65 6.34 9.99
N LEU A 181 21.72 6.44 9.19
CA LEU A 181 22.20 5.30 8.39
C LEU A 181 22.79 4.20 9.29
N THR A 182 23.45 4.57 10.39
CA THR A 182 24.13 3.63 11.29
C THR A 182 23.22 3.07 12.37
N LEU A 183 22.02 3.61 12.56
CA LEU A 183 21.08 3.17 13.60
C LEU A 183 20.94 1.65 13.75
N PRO A 184 20.79 0.84 12.68
CA PRO A 184 20.65 -0.60 12.89
C PRO A 184 21.95 -1.26 13.37
N VAL A 185 23.11 -0.70 13.02
CA VAL A 185 24.41 -1.12 13.59
C VAL A 185 24.48 -0.73 15.06
N ASP A 186 24.07 0.50 15.38
CA ASP A 186 24.06 1.00 16.76
C ASP A 186 23.13 0.15 17.64
N LEU A 187 21.98 -0.27 17.10
CA LEU A 187 21.11 -1.25 17.76
C LEU A 187 21.81 -2.59 17.94
N ALA A 188 22.38 -3.15 16.87
CA ALA A 188 23.05 -4.44 16.93
C ALA A 188 24.18 -4.48 17.97
N LEU A 189 24.92 -3.38 18.14
CA LEU A 189 26.00 -3.24 19.12
C LEU A 189 25.53 -2.83 20.53
N SER A 190 24.26 -2.47 20.70
CA SER A 190 23.75 -2.03 22.00
C SER A 190 23.79 -3.13 23.05
N LYS A 191 24.09 -2.77 24.30
CA LYS A 191 23.98 -3.69 25.45
C LYS A 191 22.54 -4.12 25.68
N ASP A 192 21.58 -3.24 25.40
CA ASP A 192 20.14 -3.47 25.57
C ASP A 192 19.49 -3.95 24.27
N PHE A 193 20.24 -4.69 23.43
CA PHE A 193 19.80 -5.11 22.10
C PHE A 193 18.44 -5.81 22.11
N GLU A 194 18.19 -6.73 23.04
CA GLU A 194 16.90 -7.45 23.12
C GLU A 194 15.76 -6.50 23.50
N GLU A 195 15.95 -5.64 24.49
CA GLU A 195 14.94 -4.69 24.95
C GLU A 195 14.57 -3.71 23.82
N LEU A 196 15.58 -3.07 23.21
CA LEU A 196 15.37 -2.15 22.10
C LEU A 196 14.78 -2.84 20.86
N SER A 197 15.18 -4.09 20.59
CA SER A 197 14.59 -4.87 19.50
C SER A 197 13.11 -5.16 19.77
N ASN A 198 12.72 -5.39 21.02
CA ASN A 198 11.31 -5.61 21.40
C ASN A 198 10.45 -4.35 21.26
N LEU A 199 11.03 -3.15 21.27
CA LEU A 199 10.31 -1.89 21.01
C LEU A 199 9.99 -1.67 19.52
N LEU A 200 10.63 -2.42 18.62
CA LEU A 200 10.37 -2.28 17.19
C LEU A 200 8.95 -2.77 16.84
N ASN A 201 8.29 -2.06 15.94
CA ASN A 201 6.98 -2.46 15.43
C ASN A 201 7.12 -3.61 14.42
N TRP A 202 7.39 -4.81 14.92
CA TRP A 202 7.60 -6.02 14.12
C TRP A 202 6.42 -6.33 13.21
N TYR A 203 5.21 -6.00 13.63
CA TYR A 203 4.04 -6.18 12.80
C TYR A 203 4.06 -5.28 11.54
N ALA A 204 4.41 -4.00 11.70
CA ALA A 204 4.52 -3.11 10.54
C ALA A 204 5.61 -3.62 9.57
N ILE A 205 6.72 -4.13 10.12
CA ILE A 205 7.79 -4.74 9.34
C ILE A 205 7.29 -6.00 8.61
N SER A 206 6.56 -6.86 9.31
CA SER A 206 6.06 -8.15 8.81
C SER A 206 5.06 -7.96 7.66
N VAL A 207 4.16 -6.98 7.78
CA VAL A 207 3.22 -6.60 6.71
C VAL A 207 3.92 -6.09 5.47
N GLU A 208 4.94 -5.24 5.64
CA GLU A 208 5.66 -4.66 4.49
C GLU A 208 6.49 -5.70 3.74
N LEU A 209 7.09 -6.65 4.48
CA LEU A 209 7.91 -7.73 3.94
C LEU A 209 7.10 -8.98 3.56
N TYR A 210 5.80 -9.00 3.84
CA TYR A 210 4.93 -10.16 3.64
C TYR A 210 5.52 -11.42 4.29
N ARG A 211 6.03 -11.30 5.52
CA ARG A 211 6.59 -12.40 6.31
C ARG A 211 5.97 -12.39 7.69
N SER A 212 6.19 -13.42 8.49
CA SER A 212 5.77 -13.40 9.89
C SER A 212 6.70 -12.49 10.69
N SER A 213 6.18 -11.84 11.73
CA SER A 213 6.96 -11.08 12.72
C SER A 213 8.04 -11.95 13.32
N GLU A 214 7.75 -13.22 13.56
CA GLU A 214 8.72 -14.18 14.09
C GLU A 214 9.86 -14.46 13.09
N ASP A 215 9.55 -14.63 11.80
CA ASP A 215 10.57 -14.80 10.76
C ASP A 215 11.40 -13.53 10.58
N CYS A 216 10.76 -12.34 10.62
CA CYS A 216 11.46 -11.06 10.60
C CYS A 216 12.40 -10.89 11.80
N LYS A 217 11.97 -11.25 13.01
CA LYS A 217 12.80 -11.22 14.21
C LYS A 217 13.98 -12.18 14.09
N LYS A 218 13.74 -13.44 13.73
CA LYS A 218 14.79 -14.45 13.54
C LYS A 218 15.81 -14.01 12.50
N GLN A 219 15.36 -13.44 11.38
CA GLN A 219 16.28 -12.91 10.39
C GLN A 219 17.05 -11.70 10.91
N TRP A 220 16.40 -10.78 11.64
CA TRP A 220 17.10 -9.64 12.23
C TRP A 220 18.20 -10.07 13.20
N LEU A 221 17.98 -11.09 14.02
CA LEU A 221 19.02 -11.65 14.90
C LEU A 221 20.26 -12.08 14.10
N LYS A 222 20.05 -12.83 13.01
CA LYS A 222 21.13 -13.28 12.11
C LYS A 222 21.85 -12.10 11.45
N GLU A 223 21.13 -11.07 11.02
CA GLU A 223 21.74 -9.88 10.42
C GLU A 223 22.48 -9.05 11.47
N ALA A 224 21.97 -8.93 12.69
CA ALA A 224 22.63 -8.22 13.79
C ALA A 224 23.97 -8.89 14.16
N GLU A 225 24.02 -10.22 14.21
CA GLU A 225 25.28 -10.97 14.42
C GLU A 225 26.30 -10.71 13.30
N LYS A 226 25.85 -10.74 12.04
CA LYS A 226 26.72 -10.39 10.89
C LYS A 226 27.27 -8.98 11.02
N LEU A 227 26.44 -8.01 11.44
CA LEU A 227 26.90 -6.63 11.64
C LEU A 227 27.92 -6.52 12.76
N ARG A 228 27.70 -7.18 13.90
CA ARG A 228 28.67 -7.18 15.00
C ARG A 228 30.04 -7.66 14.52
N LYS A 229 30.05 -8.77 13.77
CA LYS A 229 31.27 -9.32 13.19
C LYS A 229 31.89 -8.35 12.18
N ALA A 230 31.10 -7.82 11.25
CA ALA A 230 31.62 -6.89 10.24
C ALA A 230 32.15 -5.58 10.84
N VAL A 231 31.55 -5.07 11.92
CA VAL A 231 32.08 -3.91 12.65
C VAL A 231 33.45 -4.22 13.25
N PHE A 232 33.61 -5.42 13.83
CA PHE A 232 34.91 -5.87 14.33
C PHE A 232 35.93 -5.96 13.18
N ASP A 233 35.57 -6.63 12.08
CA ASP A 233 36.42 -6.82 10.91
C ASP A 233 36.80 -5.48 10.23
N CYS A 234 35.91 -4.47 10.34
CA CYS A 234 36.12 -3.12 9.81
C CYS A 234 36.72 -2.14 10.83
N ASN A 235 37.37 -2.61 11.91
CA ASN A 235 38.00 -1.76 12.93
C ASN A 235 37.07 -0.68 13.53
N GLY A 236 35.79 -1.02 13.71
CA GLY A 236 34.78 -0.09 14.24
C GLY A 236 34.13 0.83 13.20
N ASP A 237 34.52 0.78 11.93
CA ASP A 237 33.85 1.55 10.87
C ASP A 237 32.47 0.96 10.57
N ARG A 238 31.45 1.66 11.07
CA ARG A 238 30.04 1.30 10.92
C ARG A 238 29.57 1.36 9.47
N ILE A 239 30.07 2.31 8.66
CA ILE A 239 29.63 2.45 7.26
C ILE A 239 30.23 1.33 6.42
N ALA A 240 31.53 1.02 6.63
CA ALA A 240 32.16 -0.12 5.99
C ALA A 240 31.47 -1.43 6.36
N ALA A 241 31.15 -1.63 7.65
CA ALA A 241 30.42 -2.82 8.11
C ALA A 241 29.03 -2.97 7.47
N ILE A 242 28.29 -1.86 7.31
CA ILE A 242 27.01 -1.86 6.57
C ILE A 242 27.22 -2.30 5.13
N LYS A 243 28.21 -1.73 4.43
CA LYS A 243 28.51 -2.10 3.03
C LYS A 243 28.92 -3.56 2.90
N MET A 244 29.62 -4.11 3.89
CA MET A 244 30.02 -5.51 3.92
C MET A 244 28.84 -6.47 4.13
N CYS A 245 27.85 -6.08 4.95
CA CYS A 245 26.70 -6.93 5.28
C CYS A 245 25.51 -6.75 4.33
N MET A 246 25.35 -5.57 3.75
CA MET A 246 24.27 -5.24 2.83
C MET A 246 24.70 -5.43 1.38
N PRO A 247 24.04 -6.32 0.63
CA PRO A 247 24.30 -6.45 -0.80
C PRO A 247 23.95 -5.15 -1.54
N GLU A 248 24.80 -4.76 -2.49
CA GLU A 248 24.49 -3.65 -3.39
C GLU A 248 23.33 -4.03 -4.30
N ILE A 249 22.16 -3.47 -4.04
CA ILE A 249 21.00 -3.76 -4.87
C ILE A 249 20.99 -2.86 -6.10
N ILE A 250 21.05 -3.51 -7.25
CA ILE A 250 20.95 -2.86 -8.56
C ILE A 250 19.60 -2.16 -8.66
N SER A 251 19.64 -0.84 -8.84
CA SER A 251 18.45 -0.09 -9.24
C SER A 251 18.25 -0.20 -10.74
N LEU A 252 17.03 -0.54 -11.16
CA LEU A 252 16.67 -0.63 -12.57
C LEU A 252 16.79 0.75 -13.24
N LYS A 253 17.54 0.82 -14.33
CA LYS A 253 17.62 2.00 -15.21
C LYS A 253 16.27 2.26 -15.89
N VAL A 254 16.03 3.51 -16.32
CA VAL A 254 14.86 3.91 -17.11
C VAL A 254 14.60 2.97 -18.28
N SER A 255 15.65 2.68 -19.07
CA SER A 255 15.55 1.83 -20.25
C SER A 255 15.11 0.40 -19.90
N GLN A 256 15.48 -0.10 -18.73
CA GLN A 256 15.06 -1.42 -18.25
C GLN A 256 13.59 -1.39 -17.84
N TRP A 257 13.15 -0.35 -17.13
CA TRP A 257 11.72 -0.17 -16.83
C TRP A 257 10.84 -0.06 -18.07
N ILE A 258 11.30 0.65 -19.11
CA ILE A 258 10.59 0.73 -20.38
C ILE A 258 10.41 -0.68 -20.98
N LYS A 259 11.47 -1.49 -21.00
CA LYS A 259 11.38 -2.88 -21.48
C LYS A 259 10.41 -3.74 -20.66
N ILE A 260 10.35 -3.54 -19.34
CA ILE A 260 9.40 -4.25 -18.47
C ILE A 260 7.96 -3.85 -18.82
N ILE A 261 7.71 -2.55 -19.02
CA ILE A 261 6.40 -2.06 -19.46
C ILE A 261 6.06 -2.68 -20.83
N ASP A 262 7.02 -2.77 -21.74
CA ASP A 262 6.81 -3.36 -23.07
C ASP A 262 6.41 -4.84 -22.99
N ILE A 263 7.07 -5.63 -22.12
CA ILE A 263 6.68 -7.03 -21.86
C ILE A 263 5.26 -7.11 -21.28
N MET A 264 4.87 -6.18 -20.40
CA MET A 264 3.49 -6.13 -19.91
C MET A 264 2.50 -5.82 -21.04
N LEU A 265 2.89 -4.94 -21.96
CA LEU A 265 2.07 -4.55 -23.09
C LEU A 265 1.87 -5.69 -24.09
N GLU A 266 2.89 -6.51 -24.30
CA GLU A 266 2.82 -7.70 -25.17
C GLU A 266 1.70 -8.66 -24.73
N GLN A 267 1.40 -8.74 -23.43
CA GLN A 267 0.31 -9.57 -22.89
C GLN A 267 -1.09 -9.03 -23.18
N ASN A 268 -1.18 -7.83 -23.76
CA ASN A 268 -2.43 -7.13 -24.07
C ASN A 268 -3.45 -7.08 -22.89
N PRO A 269 -3.04 -6.79 -21.64
CA PRO A 269 -3.92 -6.87 -20.46
C PRO A 269 -4.98 -5.76 -20.49
N SER A 270 -6.24 -6.05 -20.17
CA SER A 270 -7.30 -5.03 -20.08
C SER A 270 -7.27 -4.28 -18.74
N THR A 271 -6.70 -4.92 -17.70
CA THR A 271 -6.41 -4.32 -16.39
C THR A 271 -5.03 -4.77 -15.87
N VAL A 272 -4.43 -4.05 -14.92
CA VAL A 272 -3.15 -4.47 -14.29
C VAL A 272 -3.22 -5.81 -13.59
N TYR A 273 -4.42 -6.26 -13.21
CA TYR A 273 -4.62 -7.53 -12.53
C TYR A 273 -4.55 -8.72 -13.49
N GLU A 274 -4.76 -8.49 -14.79
CA GLU A 274 -4.66 -9.50 -15.86
C GLU A 274 -3.24 -9.74 -16.35
N ILE A 275 -2.26 -8.95 -15.89
CA ILE A 275 -0.86 -9.19 -16.21
C ILE A 275 -0.43 -10.50 -15.54
N ASP A 276 -0.06 -11.48 -16.36
CA ASP A 276 0.47 -12.75 -15.91
C ASP A 276 1.87 -12.54 -15.31
N LYS A 277 1.91 -12.70 -13.99
CA LYS A 277 3.13 -12.60 -13.19
C LYS A 277 4.18 -13.64 -13.58
N LYS A 278 3.79 -14.83 -14.04
CA LYS A 278 4.73 -15.90 -14.41
C LYS A 278 5.45 -15.54 -15.70
N VAL A 279 4.69 -15.15 -16.73
CA VAL A 279 5.28 -14.66 -18.00
C VAL A 279 6.20 -13.49 -17.73
N LEU A 280 5.76 -12.55 -16.89
CA LEU A 280 6.58 -11.42 -16.53
C LEU A 280 7.86 -11.82 -15.81
N GLN A 281 7.78 -12.75 -14.84
CA GLN A 281 8.93 -13.22 -14.09
C GLN A 281 9.96 -13.90 -15.00
N VAL A 282 9.52 -14.77 -15.92
CA VAL A 282 10.42 -15.46 -16.86
C VAL A 282 11.10 -14.46 -17.78
N ARG A 283 10.33 -13.58 -18.44
CA ARG A 283 10.87 -12.56 -19.35
C ARG A 283 11.73 -11.52 -18.62
N PHE A 284 11.40 -11.25 -17.37
CA PHE A 284 12.19 -10.40 -16.50
C PHE A 284 13.55 -11.06 -16.18
N LEU A 285 13.54 -12.34 -15.81
CA LEU A 285 14.75 -13.12 -15.60
C LEU A 285 15.61 -13.15 -16.86
N GLU A 286 15.03 -13.32 -18.05
CA GLU A 286 15.78 -13.23 -19.31
C GLU A 286 16.43 -11.85 -19.53
N LEU A 287 15.67 -10.76 -19.30
CA LEU A 287 16.20 -9.40 -19.37
C LEU A 287 17.34 -9.15 -18.37
N THR A 288 17.23 -9.69 -17.16
CA THR A 288 18.24 -9.53 -16.12
C THR A 288 19.38 -10.51 -16.21
N THR A 289 19.20 -11.69 -16.79
CA THR A 289 20.30 -12.62 -17.07
C THR A 289 21.29 -11.98 -18.05
N ILE A 290 20.84 -11.10 -18.95
CA ILE A 290 21.75 -10.30 -19.80
C ILE A 290 22.51 -9.24 -18.97
N ILE A 291 21.90 -8.69 -17.92
CA ILE A 291 22.53 -7.68 -17.04
C ILE A 291 23.48 -8.34 -16.03
N TYR A 292 23.10 -9.48 -15.47
CA TYR A 292 23.89 -10.30 -14.55
C TYR A 292 24.99 -11.08 -15.26
N ARG A 293 24.89 -11.33 -16.57
CA ARG A 293 26.03 -11.82 -17.36
C ARG A 293 27.07 -10.73 -17.69
N LEU A 294 26.72 -9.45 -17.54
CA LEU A 294 27.64 -8.32 -17.78
C LEU A 294 28.39 -7.86 -16.52
N LYS A 295 28.06 -8.42 -15.36
CA LYS A 295 28.87 -8.30 -14.15
C LYS A 295 29.10 -9.71 -13.65
N GLU A 296 30.35 -10.16 -13.57
CA GLU A 296 30.74 -11.42 -12.92
C GLU A 296 30.47 -11.38 -11.39
N GLU A 297 29.25 -11.06 -10.99
CA GLU A 297 28.83 -10.89 -9.61
C GLU A 297 27.48 -11.58 -9.44
N ASP A 298 27.41 -12.55 -8.52
CA ASP A 298 26.24 -13.32 -8.07
C ASP A 298 25.13 -12.46 -7.42
N LEU A 299 24.83 -11.30 -7.98
CA LEU A 299 23.81 -10.40 -7.46
C LEU A 299 22.43 -11.01 -7.75
N THR A 300 21.65 -11.29 -6.71
CA THR A 300 20.33 -11.92 -6.85
C THR A 300 19.22 -10.93 -6.57
N GLY A 301 18.80 -10.23 -7.63
CA GLY A 301 17.58 -9.40 -7.66
C GLY A 301 17.81 -7.88 -7.59
N PHE A 302 16.76 -7.14 -7.93
CA PHE A 302 16.70 -5.67 -7.79
C PHE A 302 15.82 -5.29 -6.58
N ASN A 303 15.71 -3.99 -6.26
CA ASN A 303 15.00 -3.53 -5.07
C ASN A 303 13.47 -3.71 -5.21
N SER A 304 13.02 -4.96 -5.07
CA SER A 304 11.65 -5.43 -5.19
C SER A 304 10.89 -5.41 -3.86
N HIS A 305 11.54 -4.93 -2.79
CA HIS A 305 10.98 -4.95 -1.43
C HIS A 305 10.70 -6.37 -0.91
N GLY A 306 11.56 -7.33 -1.26
CA GLY A 306 11.41 -8.73 -0.88
C GLY A 306 10.28 -9.46 -1.59
N ARG A 307 9.65 -8.84 -2.59
CA ARG A 307 8.64 -9.46 -3.45
C ARG A 307 9.32 -10.13 -4.64
N SER A 308 8.66 -11.11 -5.25
CA SER A 308 9.01 -11.51 -6.61
C SER A 308 8.99 -10.27 -7.51
N GLU A 309 9.97 -10.18 -8.39
CA GLU A 309 10.21 -9.09 -9.33
C GLU A 309 8.95 -8.72 -10.11
N SER A 310 8.22 -9.74 -10.57
CA SER A 310 6.93 -9.59 -11.25
C SER A 310 5.84 -8.93 -10.41
N LEU A 311 5.69 -9.35 -9.15
CA LEU A 311 4.74 -8.76 -8.21
C LEU A 311 5.09 -7.30 -7.90
N TYR A 312 6.38 -7.01 -7.71
CA TYR A 312 6.84 -5.65 -7.47
C TYR A 312 6.52 -4.74 -8.66
N CYS A 313 6.89 -5.14 -9.88
CA CYS A 313 6.62 -4.35 -11.08
C CYS A 313 5.11 -4.11 -11.28
N ARG A 314 4.29 -5.15 -11.10
CA ARG A 314 2.82 -5.02 -11.18
C ARG A 314 2.28 -4.02 -10.15
N GLN A 315 2.84 -4.02 -8.94
CA GLN A 315 2.39 -3.14 -7.86
C GLN A 315 2.80 -1.69 -8.08
N VAL A 316 4.04 -1.43 -8.53
CA VAL A 316 4.50 -0.09 -8.91
C VAL A 316 3.55 0.51 -9.95
N ILE A 317 3.18 -0.29 -10.95
CA ILE A 317 2.28 0.13 -12.02
C ILE A 317 0.85 0.31 -11.53
N SER A 318 0.35 -0.57 -10.66
CA SER A 318 -0.97 -0.41 -10.06
C SER A 318 -1.08 0.86 -9.22
N VAL A 319 -0.02 1.22 -8.48
CA VAL A 319 0.03 2.47 -7.72
C VAL A 319 0.00 3.65 -8.69
N PHE A 320 0.85 3.63 -9.72
CA PHE A 320 0.90 4.69 -10.73
C PHE A 320 -0.45 4.93 -11.41
N ILE A 321 -1.10 3.86 -11.90
CA ILE A 321 -2.40 3.98 -12.57
C ILE A 321 -3.46 4.48 -11.58
N GLY A 322 -3.40 4.03 -10.32
CA GLY A 322 -4.26 4.53 -9.26
C GLY A 322 -4.08 6.03 -9.02
N ASP A 323 -2.83 6.51 -8.98
CA ASP A 323 -2.51 7.94 -8.81
C ASP A 323 -2.92 8.77 -10.03
N TYR A 324 -2.69 8.27 -11.24
CA TYR A 324 -3.16 8.90 -12.47
C TYR A 324 -4.68 9.07 -12.47
N TYR A 325 -5.45 8.03 -12.16
CA TYR A 325 -6.90 8.15 -12.08
C TYR A 325 -7.39 9.00 -10.91
N ARG A 326 -6.61 9.12 -9.82
CA ARG A 326 -6.95 9.97 -8.67
C ARG A 326 -6.73 11.45 -8.95
N ASN A 327 -5.66 11.78 -9.65
CA ASN A 327 -5.18 13.15 -9.81
C ASN A 327 -5.54 13.76 -11.18
N ALA A 328 -5.78 12.94 -12.21
CA ALA A 328 -6.38 13.40 -13.44
C ALA A 328 -7.90 13.56 -13.22
N GLU A 329 -8.33 14.70 -12.66
CA GLU A 329 -9.74 15.15 -12.68
C GLU A 329 -10.21 15.52 -14.11
N ILE A 330 -9.45 15.18 -15.17
CA ILE A 330 -9.56 15.81 -16.48
C ILE A 330 -9.70 14.74 -17.59
N ILE A 331 -10.92 14.71 -18.17
CA ILE A 331 -11.32 14.29 -19.52
C ILE A 331 -11.13 12.79 -19.88
N LEU A 332 -12.21 12.02 -19.80
CA LEU A 332 -12.31 10.67 -20.38
C LEU A 332 -13.47 10.54 -21.37
N ILE A 333 -13.55 11.43 -22.36
CA ILE A 333 -14.35 11.21 -23.58
C ILE A 333 -13.42 10.67 -24.68
N GLU A 334 -13.06 9.39 -24.64
CA GLU A 334 -12.54 8.68 -25.83
C GLU A 334 -12.69 7.13 -25.68
N PRO A 335 -12.70 6.36 -26.78
CA PRO A 335 -12.96 4.92 -26.76
C PRO A 335 -11.83 4.11 -26.10
N HIS A 336 -12.19 3.02 -25.40
CA HIS A 336 -11.32 2.19 -24.56
C HIS A 336 -9.98 1.73 -25.18
N LYS A 337 -9.91 1.52 -26.50
CA LYS A 337 -8.68 1.07 -27.17
C LYS A 337 -7.64 2.19 -27.33
N LYS A 338 -8.05 3.44 -27.60
CA LYS A 338 -7.12 4.60 -27.66
C LYS A 338 -6.61 5.00 -26.28
N LYS A 339 -7.45 4.86 -25.24
CA LYS A 339 -7.09 5.08 -23.82
C LYS A 339 -5.90 4.22 -23.37
N LYS A 340 -5.81 2.97 -23.85
CA LYS A 340 -4.80 1.99 -23.43
C LYS A 340 -3.38 2.35 -23.87
N LYS A 341 -3.19 2.67 -25.16
CA LYS A 341 -1.87 3.06 -25.69
C LYS A 341 -1.38 4.37 -25.06
N LYS A 342 -2.28 5.35 -24.91
CA LYS A 342 -1.97 6.66 -24.32
C LYS A 342 -1.60 6.56 -22.83
N LEU A 343 -2.31 5.75 -22.04
CA LEU A 343 -1.99 5.53 -20.62
C LEU A 343 -0.59 4.92 -20.43
N LEU A 344 -0.19 4.01 -21.31
CA LEU A 344 1.09 3.33 -21.20
C LEU A 344 2.25 4.13 -21.82
N GLU A 345 1.99 4.98 -22.82
CA GLU A 345 2.92 6.06 -23.22
C GLU A 345 3.14 7.06 -22.09
N ILE A 346 2.06 7.48 -21.42
CA ILE A 346 2.10 8.29 -20.19
C ILE A 346 2.96 7.61 -19.12
N MET A 347 2.84 6.30 -18.95
CA MET A 347 3.71 5.53 -18.04
C MET A 347 5.18 5.56 -18.45
N ARG A 348 5.49 5.42 -19.75
CA ARG A 348 6.87 5.54 -20.25
C ARG A 348 7.44 6.94 -19.98
N VAL A 349 6.64 7.99 -20.18
CA VAL A 349 7.04 9.39 -19.88
C VAL A 349 7.23 9.58 -18.37
N TYR A 350 6.32 9.06 -17.54
CA TYR A 350 6.43 9.16 -16.08
C TYR A 350 7.68 8.46 -15.53
N VAL A 351 7.98 7.26 -16.02
CA VAL A 351 9.20 6.54 -15.61
C VAL A 351 10.45 7.32 -16.00
N LYS A 352 10.47 7.96 -17.19
CA LYS A 352 11.56 8.87 -17.56
C LYS A 352 11.64 10.04 -16.57
N PHE A 353 10.53 10.73 -16.36
CA PHE A 353 10.44 11.89 -15.48
C PHE A 353 10.88 11.58 -14.04
N THR A 354 10.35 10.53 -13.42
CA THR A 354 10.67 10.15 -12.02
C THR A 354 12.09 9.62 -11.81
N HIS A 355 12.76 9.14 -12.85
CA HIS A 355 14.17 8.75 -12.74
C HIS A 355 15.13 9.93 -12.95
N GLU A 356 14.72 10.92 -13.75
CA GLU A 356 15.44 12.19 -13.85
C GLU A 356 15.36 12.96 -12.53
N TYR A 357 14.18 12.94 -11.88
CA TYR A 357 13.99 13.49 -10.54
C TYR A 357 14.24 12.42 -9.47
N LYS A 358 15.51 12.14 -9.17
CA LYS A 358 15.95 11.20 -8.12
C LYS A 358 15.48 11.61 -6.70
N SER A 359 14.20 11.44 -6.36
CA SER A 359 13.75 11.05 -5.02
C SER A 359 12.23 10.94 -4.92
N ILE A 360 11.78 9.79 -4.43
CA ILE A 360 10.79 9.63 -3.36
C ILE A 360 9.46 10.38 -3.54
N ARG A 361 8.41 9.65 -3.92
CA ARG A 361 6.98 9.84 -3.50
C ARG A 361 6.61 11.24 -3.01
N ASP A 362 6.83 12.25 -3.83
CA ASP A 362 6.42 13.61 -3.53
C ASP A 362 5.25 13.92 -4.47
N ASP A 363 4.07 14.16 -3.89
CA ASP A 363 2.85 14.49 -4.63
C ASP A 363 3.08 15.73 -5.53
N SER A 364 4.07 16.57 -5.19
CA SER A 364 4.50 17.71 -6.01
C SER A 364 5.06 17.30 -7.38
N ILE A 365 5.84 16.22 -7.47
CA ILE A 365 6.40 15.72 -8.74
C ILE A 365 5.29 15.15 -9.62
N PHE A 366 4.29 14.50 -9.03
CA PHE A 366 3.13 14.03 -9.80
C PHE A 366 2.32 15.21 -10.35
N ALA A 367 2.15 16.29 -9.57
CA ALA A 367 1.53 17.52 -10.05
C ALA A 367 2.34 18.17 -11.18
N SER A 368 3.68 18.23 -11.08
CA SER A 368 4.55 18.72 -12.16
C SER A 368 4.52 17.81 -13.39
N PHE A 369 4.40 16.50 -13.21
CA PHE A 369 4.21 15.54 -14.30
C PHE A 369 2.87 15.75 -15.00
N LEU A 370 1.78 15.98 -14.26
CA LEU A 370 0.48 16.32 -14.84
C LEU A 370 0.49 17.67 -15.56
N GLN A 371 1.32 18.63 -15.13
CA GLN A 371 1.53 19.90 -15.85
C GLN A 371 2.40 19.74 -17.10
N TYR A 372 3.25 18.71 -17.13
CA TYR A 372 4.12 18.38 -18.27
C TYR A 372 3.37 17.64 -19.39
N LEU A 373 2.32 16.88 -19.04
CA LEU A 373 1.40 16.23 -19.98
C LEU A 373 0.35 17.20 -20.51
#